data_AF-A0A3M1WCE9-F1
#
_entry.id   AF-A0A3M1WCE9-F1
#
_cell.length_a   1.000
_cell.length_b   1.000
_cell.length_c   1.000
_cell.angle_alpha   90.00
_cell.angle_beta   90.00
_cell.angle_gamma   90.00
#
_symmetry.space_group_name_H-M   'P 1'
#
loop_
_entity.id
_entity.type
_entity.pdbx_description
1 polymer ?
#
loop_
_entity_poly.entity_id
_entity_poly.type
_entity_poly.pdbx_seq_one_letter_code
_entity_poly.pdbx_strand_id
1 'polypeptide(L)'
;MEEIVRKLVARKAKPGKGGVPGSLQPHQDRELIVSLEAESLDGMKKRAVVTLEQPVGSTFAIICDEGAYLGGDDTAPPPLAYFSAAIAF
;
A
#
# COMPACT_ATOMS: atom_id res chain seq x y z
N MET A 1 9.70 8.72 16.47
CA MET A 1 8.67 7.79 15.98
C MET A 1 8.84 7.71 14.48
N GLU A 2 9.08 6.51 13.96
CA GLU A 2 9.16 6.32 12.50
C GLU A 2 7.78 6.57 11.89
N GLU A 3 7.73 7.15 10.70
CA GLU A 3 6.47 7.45 10.03
C GLU A 3 5.86 6.15 9.50
N ILE A 4 4.66 5.80 9.99
CA ILE A 4 3.99 4.53 9.67
C ILE A 4 3.71 4.38 8.17
N VAL A 5 3.42 5.49 7.48
CA VAL A 5 3.25 5.51 6.01
C VAL A 5 4.03 6.68 5.45
N ARG A 6 5.02 6.41 4.60
CA ARG A 6 5.85 7.43 3.97
C ARG A 6 5.84 7.30 2.46
N LYS A 7 5.58 8.39 1.74
CA LYS A 7 5.77 8.44 0.29
C LYS A 7 7.27 8.49 -0.04
N LEU A 8 7.81 7.44 -0.65
CA LEU A 8 9.22 7.36 -1.01
C LEU A 8 9.52 8.07 -2.33
N VAL A 9 8.67 7.83 -3.33
CA VAL A 9 8.84 8.39 -4.67
C VAL A 9 7.51 8.95 -5.14
N ALA A 10 7.43 10.26 -5.30
CA ALA A 10 6.32 10.89 -5.98
C ALA A 10 6.45 10.64 -7.49
N ARG A 11 5.51 9.90 -8.08
CA ARG A 11 5.41 9.73 -9.53
C ARG A 11 4.17 10.47 -10.02
N LYS A 12 4.30 11.13 -11.18
CA LYS A 12 3.16 11.76 -11.84
C LYS A 12 2.23 10.66 -12.34
N ALA A 13 0.98 10.69 -11.88
CA ALA A 13 -0.02 9.72 -12.29
C ALA A 13 -0.14 9.72 -13.82
N LYS A 14 -0.01 8.55 -14.43
CA LYS A 14 -0.28 8.37 -15.86
C LYS A 14 -1.40 7.35 -16.04
N PRO A 15 -2.43 7.70 -16.82
CA PRO A 15 -3.52 6.76 -17.09
C PRO A 15 -2.98 5.50 -17.79
N GLY A 16 -3.66 4.37 -17.57
CA GLY A 16 -3.42 3.15 -18.32
C GLY A 16 -3.93 3.25 -19.76
N LYS A 17 -3.82 2.15 -20.53
CA LYS A 17 -4.24 2.12 -21.95
C LYS A 17 -5.69 2.57 -22.18
N GLY A 18 -6.57 2.44 -21.17
CA GLY A 18 -7.96 2.90 -21.19
C GLY A 18 -8.19 4.42 -21.01
N GLY A 19 -7.14 5.24 -20.91
CA GLY A 19 -7.27 6.69 -20.73
C GLY A 19 -7.58 7.08 -19.27
N VAL A 20 -8.06 8.31 -19.06
CA VAL A 20 -8.36 8.82 -17.71
C VAL A 20 -9.44 7.93 -17.07
N PRO A 21 -9.22 7.37 -15.86
CA PRO A 21 -10.21 6.56 -15.19
C PRO A 21 -11.47 7.38 -14.92
N GLY A 22 -12.50 7.22 -15.75
CA GLY A 22 -13.83 7.75 -15.53
C GLY A 22 -14.77 6.59 -15.23
N SER A 23 -15.31 6.51 -14.00
CA SER A 23 -16.25 5.47 -13.55
C SER A 23 -17.55 5.38 -14.35
N LEU A 24 -17.76 6.29 -15.30
CA LEU A 24 -19.00 6.48 -16.04
C LEU A 24 -18.99 5.84 -17.44
N GLN A 25 -17.88 5.19 -17.83
CA GLN A 25 -17.78 4.54 -19.13
C GLN A 25 -18.26 3.08 -19.06
N PRO A 26 -19.01 2.58 -20.07
CA PRO A 26 -19.49 1.19 -20.11
C PRO A 26 -18.36 0.15 -20.16
N HIS A 27 -17.22 0.50 -20.75
CA HIS A 27 -16.03 -0.34 -20.82
C HIS A 27 -14.86 0.38 -20.18
N GLN A 28 -14.17 -0.29 -19.27
CA GLN A 28 -13.03 0.26 -18.55
C GLN A 28 -11.91 -0.76 -18.50
N ASP A 29 -10.79 -0.46 -19.16
CA ASP A 29 -9.57 -1.24 -18.97
C ASP A 29 -8.92 -0.85 -17.64
N ARG A 30 -9.26 -1.60 -16.59
CA ARG A 30 -8.76 -1.43 -15.23
C ARG A 30 -7.69 -2.45 -14.90
N GLU A 31 -6.66 -2.53 -15.73
CA GLU A 31 -5.47 -3.31 -15.37
C GLU A 31 -4.77 -2.61 -14.20
N LEU A 32 -4.58 -3.35 -13.12
CA LEU A 32 -3.87 -2.91 -11.93
C LEU A 32 -2.61 -3.76 -11.77
N ILE A 33 -1.44 -3.15 -11.87
CA ILE A 33 -0.16 -3.82 -11.60
C ILE A 33 0.45 -3.15 -10.38
N VAL A 34 0.51 -3.92 -9.28
CA VAL A 34 1.10 -3.49 -8.01
C VAL A 34 2.33 -4.35 -7.75
N SER A 35 3.48 -3.73 -7.54
CA SER A 35 4.70 -4.39 -7.07
C SER A 35 4.89 -4.11 -5.59
N LEU A 36 5.30 -5.12 -4.84
CA LEU A 36 5.50 -5.02 -3.40
C LEU A 36 6.70 -5.87 -2.98
N GLU A 37 7.53 -5.29 -2.12
CA GLU A 37 8.56 -6.00 -1.37
C GLU A 37 8.30 -5.78 0.12
N ALA A 38 8.38 -6.85 0.91
CA ALA A 38 8.20 -6.78 2.35
C ALA A 38 9.36 -7.46 3.08
N GLU A 39 9.78 -6.85 4.18
CA GLU A 39 10.82 -7.35 5.06
C GLU A 39 10.34 -7.35 6.51
N SER A 40 10.86 -8.28 7.31
CA SER A 40 10.67 -8.26 8.76
C SER A 40 11.70 -7.34 9.40
N LEU A 41 11.27 -6.56 10.38
CA LEU A 41 12.11 -5.73 11.23
C LEU A 41 12.20 -6.38 12.62
N ASP A 42 12.68 -5.63 13.62
CA ASP A 42 12.70 -6.10 15.00
C ASP A 42 11.30 -6.39 15.55
N GLY A 43 11.18 -7.46 16.35
CA GLY A 43 9.92 -7.88 16.96
C GLY A 43 8.89 -8.32 15.93
N MET A 44 7.65 -7.84 16.06
CA MET A 44 6.56 -8.15 15.14
C MET A 44 6.44 -7.16 13.97
N LYS A 45 7.36 -6.19 13.85
CA LYS A 45 7.27 -5.14 12.84
C LYS A 45 7.64 -5.66 11.46
N LYS A 46 6.95 -5.13 10.44
CA LYS A 46 7.30 -5.34 9.04
C LYS A 46 7.25 -4.04 8.28
N ARG A 47 8.10 -3.91 7.27
CA ARG A 47 8.08 -2.81 6.32
C ARG A 47 7.75 -3.34 4.94
N ALA A 48 6.75 -2.75 4.30
CA ALA A 48 6.42 -2.98 2.91
C ALA A 48 6.77 -1.74 2.08
N VAL A 49 7.42 -1.94 0.93
CA VAL A 49 7.57 -0.93 -0.12
C VAL A 49 6.65 -1.31 -1.27
N VAL A 50 5.65 -0.46 -1.53
CA VAL A 50 4.59 -0.72 -2.50
C VAL A 50 4.66 0.31 -3.61
N THR A 51 4.68 -0.15 -4.86
CA THR A 51 4.62 0.70 -6.04
C THR A 51 3.42 0.32 -6.90
N LEU A 52 2.66 1.34 -7.30
CA LEU A 52 1.64 1.18 -8.32
C LEU A 52 2.29 1.39 -9.69
N GLU A 53 2.51 0.30 -10.44
CA GLU A 53 3.17 0.33 -11.75
C GLU A 53 2.17 0.66 -12.86
N GLN A 54 0.94 0.18 -12.74
CA GLN A 54 -0.14 0.46 -13.69
C GLN A 54 -1.48 0.64 -12.96
N PRO A 55 -2.20 1.77 -13.17
CA PRO A 55 -1.70 3.00 -13.80
C PRO A 55 -0.51 3.56 -13.00
N VAL A 56 0.51 4.13 -13.65
CA VAL A 56 1.73 4.59 -12.95
C VAL A 56 1.36 5.51 -11.79
N GLY A 57 1.75 5.13 -10.58
CA GLY A 57 1.49 5.85 -9.33
C GLY A 57 2.74 5.96 -8.45
N SER A 58 2.60 6.58 -7.29
CA SER A 58 3.72 6.80 -6.36
C SER A 58 4.15 5.50 -5.66
N THR A 59 5.36 5.51 -5.10
CA THR A 59 5.86 4.43 -4.22
C THR A 59 5.72 4.84 -2.76
N PHE A 60 5.23 3.94 -1.92
CA PHE A 60 5.02 4.16 -0.49
C PHE A 60 5.73 3.09 0.34
N ALA A 61 6.32 3.50 1.47
CA ALA A 61 6.71 2.60 2.55
C ALA A 61 5.58 2.57 3.58
N ILE A 62 5.22 1.38 4.06
CA ILE A 62 4.19 1.16 5.07
C ILE A 62 4.77 0.25 6.14
N ILE A 63 4.57 0.59 7.41
CA ILE A 63 4.95 -0.21 8.58
C ILE A 63 3.69 -0.80 9.20
N CYS A 64 3.76 -2.07 9.61
CA CYS A 64 2.76 -2.68 10.48
C CYS A 64 3.45 -3.29 11.70
N ASP A 65 2.68 -3.44 12.78
CA ASP A 65 3.11 -4.01 14.06
C ASP A 65 1.91 -4.67 14.75
N GLU A 66 2.15 -5.68 15.57
CA GLU A 66 1.08 -6.29 16.35
C GLU A 66 0.94 -5.64 17.73
N GLY A 67 -0.19 -5.85 18.40
CA GLY A 67 -0.38 -5.43 19.78
C GLY A 67 0.39 -6.32 20.77
N ALA A 68 0.56 -5.83 22.01
CA ALA A 68 1.26 -6.54 23.08
C ALA A 68 0.74 -7.97 23.35
N TYR A 69 -0.56 -8.22 23.13
CA TYR A 69 -1.17 -9.54 23.31
C TYR A 69 -0.67 -10.60 22.31
N LEU A 70 -0.05 -10.19 21.20
CA LEU A 70 0.62 -11.04 20.22
C LEU A 70 2.15 -10.87 20.25
N GLY A 71 2.69 -10.15 21.24
CA GLY A 71 4.13 -9.91 21.38
C GLY A 71 4.70 -8.83 20.45
N GLY A 72 3.86 -7.93 19.93
CA GLY A 72 4.31 -6.71 19.26
C GLY A 72 4.35 -5.50 20.21
N ASP A 73 4.78 -4.35 19.69
CA ASP A 73 4.99 -3.13 20.49
C ASP A 73 3.84 -2.13 20.36
N ASP A 74 2.78 -2.45 19.61
CA ASP A 74 1.65 -1.55 19.32
C ASP A 74 2.08 -0.21 18.70
N THR A 75 3.17 -0.23 17.90
CA THR A 75 3.77 1.00 17.32
C THR A 75 3.22 1.37 15.94
N ALA A 76 2.46 0.47 15.32
CA ALA A 76 1.76 0.66 14.05
C ALA A 76 0.51 -0.25 14.01
N PRO A 77 -0.48 0.01 13.12
CA PRO A 77 -1.62 -0.89 12.98
C PRO A 77 -1.21 -2.32 12.62
N PRO A 78 -1.98 -3.34 13.06
CA PRO A 78 -1.71 -4.72 12.71
C PRO A 78 -1.90 -4.97 11.22
N PRO A 79 -1.17 -5.94 10.63
CA PRO A 79 -1.33 -6.32 9.23
C PRO A 79 -2.79 -6.56 8.82
N LEU A 80 -3.59 -7.15 9.71
CA LEU A 80 -5.01 -7.41 9.47
C LEU A 80 -5.83 -6.12 9.30
N ALA A 81 -5.51 -5.04 10.03
CA ALA A 81 -6.20 -3.76 9.88
C ALA A 81 -5.98 -3.16 8.49
N TYR A 82 -4.76 -3.24 7.96
CA TYR A 82 -4.47 -2.83 6.58
C TYR A 82 -5.22 -3.69 5.55
N PHE A 83 -5.26 -5.00 5.75
CA PHE A 83 -6.01 -5.90 4.87
C PHE A 83 -7.51 -5.59 4.89
N SER A 84 -8.11 -5.37 6.07
CA SER A 84 -9.51 -4.96 6.20
C SER A 84 -9.79 -3.62 5.53
N ALA A 85 -8.89 -2.64 5.69
CA ALA A 85 -9.02 -1.35 4.99
C ALA A 85 -8.96 -1.52 3.47
N ALA A 86 -8.07 -2.39 2.96
CA ALA A 86 -7.93 -2.64 1.53
C ALA A 86 -9.16 -3.34 0.90
N ILE A 87 -9.97 -4.05 1.67
CA ILE A 87 -11.24 -4.60 1.18
C ILE A 87 -12.30 -3.50 1.01
N ALA A 88 -12.21 -2.42 1.79
CA ALA A 88 -13.20 -1.35 1.78
C ALA A 88 -13.05 -0.37 0.60
N PHE A 89 -11.91 -0.36 -0.11
CA PHE A 89 -11.56 0.60 -1.16
C PHE A 89 -11.18 -0.10 -2.47
#